data_AF-A0A8I1TSM0-F1
#
_entry.id   AF-A0A8I1TSM0-F1
#
_cell.length_a   1.000
_cell.length_b   1.000
_cell.length_c   1.000
_cell.angle_alpha   90.00
_cell.angle_beta   90.00
_cell.angle_gamma   90.00
#
_symmetry.space_group_name_H-M   'P 1'
#
loop_
_entity.id
_entity.type
_entity.pdbx_description
1 polymer ?
#
loop_
_entity_poly.entity_id
_entity_poly.type
_entity_poly.pdbx_seq_one_letter_code
_entity_poly.pdbx_strand_id
1 'polypeptide(L)' 'MSGAREIPMIMFNSSSIAAGGYDARSRTLRLRYIDGDTYDYRNVPGAVFDDLLDAPSKGRFVNWYISRTIPMFA' A
#
# COMPACT_ATOMS: atom_id res chain seq x y z
N MET A 1 4.31 -11.37 21.24
CA MET A 1 4.88 -10.45 20.25
C MET A 1 4.42 -10.93 18.89
N SER A 2 3.30 -10.38 18.43
CA SER A 2 2.54 -10.91 17.29
C SER A 2 3.30 -10.60 16.01
N GLY A 3 3.86 -11.62 15.37
CA GLY A 3 4.48 -11.50 14.05
C GLY A 3 3.43 -11.06 13.04
N ALA A 4 3.40 -9.76 12.74
CA ALA A 4 2.81 -9.30 11.49
C ALA A 4 3.49 -10.12 10.39
N ARG A 5 2.72 -10.94 9.67
CA ARG A 5 3.26 -11.68 8.53
C ARG A 5 4.04 -10.70 7.66
N GLU A 6 5.27 -11.07 7.33
CA GLU A 6 6.08 -10.26 6.44
C GLU A 6 5.39 -10.25 5.07
N ILE A 7 4.89 -9.08 4.66
CA ILE A 7 4.39 -8.86 3.31
C ILE A 7 5.60 -8.39 2.51
N PRO A 8 6.10 -9.17 1.53
CA PRO A 8 7.20 -8.73 0.68
C PRO A 8 6.84 -7.42 0.00
N MET A 9 7.70 -6.42 0.13
CA MET A 9 7.48 -5.08 -0.43
C MET A 9 8.47 -4.80 -1.56
N ILE A 10 8.01 -4.10 -2.57
CA ILE A 10 8.83 -3.58 -3.66
C ILE A 10 9.00 -2.08 -3.51
N MET A 11 10.24 -1.62 -3.71
CA MET A 11 10.61 -0.22 -3.60
C MET A 11 10.08 0.56 -4.81
N PHE A 12 9.56 1.76 -4.56
CA PHE A 12 9.09 2.64 -5.62
C PHE A 12 10.01 3.84 -5.79
N ASN A 13 10.14 4.32 -7.03
CA ASN A 13 10.69 5.64 -7.31
C ASN A 13 9.57 6.69 -7.17
N SER A 14 9.32 7.16 -5.95
CA SER A 14 8.25 8.12 -5.63
C SER A 14 8.68 9.02 -4.48
N SER A 15 8.22 10.27 -4.49
CA SER A 15 8.53 11.28 -3.46
C SER A 15 7.69 11.14 -2.18
N SER A 16 6.72 10.22 -2.16
CA SER A 16 5.76 10.08 -1.04
C SER A 16 5.60 8.64 -0.56
N ILE A 17 5.72 7.66 -1.45
CA ILE A 17 5.57 6.23 -1.12
C ILE A 17 6.91 5.55 -1.38
N ALA A 18 7.56 5.07 -0.32
CA ALA A 18 8.84 4.41 -0.39
C ALA A 18 8.74 2.98 -0.95
N ALA A 19 7.70 2.25 -0.52
CA ALA A 19 7.50 0.86 -0.92
C ALA A 19 6.02 0.44 -0.80
N GLY A 20 5.65 -0.61 -1.52
CA GLY A 20 4.34 -1.24 -1.40
C GLY A 20 4.41 -2.76 -1.52
N GLY A 21 3.46 -3.45 -0.89
CA GLY A 21 3.32 -4.91 -0.98
C GLY A 21 1.87 -5.33 -0.83
N TYR A 22 1.53 -6.50 -1.38
CA TYR A 22 0.16 -7.01 -1.33
C TYR A 22 0.13 -8.49 -0.94
N ASP A 23 -0.74 -8.83 0.01
CA ASP A 23 -1.07 -10.22 0.34
C ASP A 23 -2.49 -10.55 -0.14
N ALA A 24 -2.58 -11.37 -1.19
CA ALA A 24 -3.86 -11.81 -1.75
C ALA A 24 -4.68 -12.69 -0.80
N ARG A 25 -4.05 -13.39 0.16
CA ARG A 25 -4.76 -14.25 1.12
C ARG A 25 -5.58 -13.42 2.10
N SER A 26 -4.99 -12.33 2.60
CA SER A 26 -5.65 -11.42 3.53
C SER A 26 -6.29 -10.19 2.85
N ARG A 27 -6.08 -10.03 1.53
CA ARG A 27 -6.47 -8.83 0.76
C ARG A 27 -5.93 -7.56 1.42
N THR A 28 -4.67 -7.61 1.83
CA THR A 28 -3.99 -6.52 2.54
C THR A 28 -2.99 -5.86 1.62
N LEU A 29 -3.16 -4.57 1.39
CA LEU A 29 -2.17 -3.69 0.77
C LEU A 29 -1.38 -3.00 1.88
N ARG A 30 -0.07 -3.22 1.93
CA ARG A 30 0.85 -2.52 2.81
C ARG A 30 1.55 -1.41 2.04
N LEU A 31 1.57 -0.20 2.59
CA LEU A 31 2.32 0.93 2.05
C LEU A 31 3.29 1.47 3.11
N ARG A 32 4.55 1.68 2.70
CA ARG A 32 5.53 2.43 3.48
C ARG A 32 5.71 3.81 2.86
N TYR A 33 5.49 4.85 3.66
CA TYR A 33 5.69 6.24 3.29
C TYR A 33 7.16 6.64 3.45
N ILE A 34 7.58 7.71 2.75
CA ILE A 34 8.97 8.18 2.77
C ILE A 34 9.38 8.71 4.15
N ASP A 35 8.43 9.21 4.94
CA ASP A 35 8.63 9.64 6.34
C ASP A 35 8.82 8.48 7.32
N GLY A 36 8.60 7.24 6.87
CA GLY A 36 8.83 6.01 7.64
C GLY A 36 7.55 5.34 8.13
N ASP A 37 6.39 6.01 8.05
CA ASP A 37 5.14 5.42 8.48
C ASP A 37 4.71 4.26 7.57
N THR A 38 4.15 3.21 8.15
CA THR A 38 3.72 2.01 7.41
C THR A 38 2.28 1.68 7.78
N TYR A 39 1.43 1.50 6.77
CA TYR A 39 0.00 1.26 6.95
C TYR A 39 -0.48 0.04 6.17
N ASP A 40 -1.38 -0.71 6.80
CA ASP A 40 -2.06 -1.86 6.22
C ASP A 40 -3.51 -1.52 5.89
N TYR A 41 -3.81 -1.49 4.60
CA TYR A 41 -5.17 -1.34 4.09
C TYR A 41 -5.75 -2.72 3.86
N ARG A 42 -6.83 -3.07 4.58
CA ARG A 42 -7.52 -4.37 4.45
C ARG A 42 -8.66 -4.30 3.45
N ASN A 43 -9.08 -5.46 2.95
CA ASN A 43 -10.15 -5.62 1.96
C ASN A 43 -9.88 -4.90 0.64
N VAL A 44 -8.60 -4.77 0.27
CA VAL A 44 -8.18 -4.15 -0.99
C VAL A 44 -8.22 -5.19 -2.11
N PRO A 45 -8.96 -4.96 -3.22
CA PRO A 45 -8.90 -5.84 -4.39
C PRO A 45 -7.49 -5.88 -4.99
N GLY A 46 -7.05 -7.05 -5.48
CA GLY A 46 -5.71 -7.22 -6.05
C GLY A 46 -5.41 -6.26 -7.20
N ALA A 47 -6.41 -5.98 -8.05
CA ALA A 47 -6.31 -5.02 -9.14
C ALA A 47 -5.85 -3.62 -8.69
N VAL A 48 -6.16 -3.20 -7.46
CA VAL A 48 -5.71 -1.90 -6.92
C VAL A 48 -4.19 -1.89 -6.72
N PHE A 49 -3.61 -3.03 -6.35
CA PHE A 49 -2.16 -3.14 -6.27
C PHE A 49 -1.55 -3.12 -7.66
N ASP A 50 -2.11 -3.86 -8.62
CA ASP A 50 -1.64 -3.85 -10.01
C ASP A 50 -1.70 -2.42 -10.60
N ASP A 51 -2.81 -1.71 -10.42
CA ASP A 51 -2.96 -0.32 -10.84
C ASP A 51 -1.96 0.61 -10.14
N LEU A 52 -1.67 0.36 -8.84
CA LEU A 52 -0.63 1.10 -8.13
C LEU A 52 0.75 0.85 -8.74
N LEU A 53 1.07 -0.37 -9.17
CA LEU A 53 2.35 -0.71 -9.81
C LEU A 53 2.52 -0.02 -11.16
N ASP A 54 1.44 0.11 -11.92
CA ASP A 54 1.46 0.78 -13.23
C ASP A 54 1.32 2.30 -13.14
N ALA A 55 0.85 2.84 -12.01
CA ALA A 55 0.62 4.27 -11.86
C ALA A 55 1.91 5.11 -12.06
N PRO A 56 1.88 6.17 -12.88
CA PRO A 56 3.04 7.04 -13.12
C PRO A 56 3.43 7.85 -11.87
N SER A 57 2.52 8.01 -10.91
CA SER A 57 2.78 8.63 -9.61
C SER A 57 2.07 7.85 -8.50
N LYS A 58 2.85 7.14 -7.69
CA LYS A 58 2.33 6.32 -6.57
C LYS A 58 1.58 7.18 -5.55
N GLY A 59 2.15 8.32 -5.18
CA GLY A 59 1.51 9.26 -4.25
C GLY A 59 0.16 9.77 -4.73
N ARG A 60 0.07 10.16 -6.01
CA ARG A 60 -1.20 10.62 -6.59
C ARG A 60 -2.24 9.51 -6.60
N PHE A 61 -1.85 8.29 -6.96
CA PHE A 61 -2.75 7.12 -6.92
C PHE A 61 -3.29 6.87 -5.51
N VAL A 62 -2.40 6.79 -4.52
CA VAL A 62 -2.76 6.53 -3.12
C VAL A 62 -3.71 7.60 -2.58
N ASN A 63 -3.41 8.88 -2.82
CA ASN A 63 -4.24 10.00 -2.38
C ASN A 63 -5.64 9.97 -3.02
N TRP A 64 -5.72 9.71 -4.33
CA TRP A 64 -6.99 9.68 -5.05
C TRP A 64 -7.85 8.46 -4.72
N TYR A 65 -7.24 7.28 -4.59
CA TYR A 65 -7.97 6.01 -4.57
C TYR A 65 -8.09 5.40 -3.17
N ILE A 66 -7.03 5.46 -2.35
CA ILE A 66 -6.97 4.75 -1.07
C ILE A 66 -7.47 5.66 0.05
N SER A 67 -6.94 6.88 0.17
CA SER A 67 -7.29 7.81 1.26
C SER A 67 -8.77 8.23 1.25
N ARG A 68 -9.45 8.13 0.10
CA ARG A 68 -10.87 8.48 -0.05
C ARG A 68 -11.83 7.30 0.12
N THR A 69 -11.37 6.08 -0.08
CA THR A 69 -12.25 4.92 -0.28
C THR A 69 -12.10 3.87 0.81
N ILE A 70 -10.97 3.84 1.51
CA ILE A 70 -10.66 2.77 2.47
C ILE A 70 -10.38 3.36 3.86
N PRO A 71 -11.14 2.98 4.89
CA PRO A 71 -10.89 3.44 6.24
C PRO A 71 -9.51 2.96 6.71
N MET A 72 -8.73 3.92 7.19
CA MET A 72 -7.41 3.70 7.74
C MET A 72 -7.57 3.14 9.16
N PHE A 73 -7.25 1.86 9.36
CA PHE A 73 -7.13 1.29 10.70
C PHE A 73 -5.65 1.31 11.05
N ALA A 74 -5.26 2.32 11.84
CA ALA A 74 -3.93 2.42 12.43
C ALA A 74 -3.65 1.25 13.39
#